data_AF-A0A8T2AL72-F1
#
_entry.id   AF-A0A8T2AL72-F1
#
_cell.length_a   1.000
_cell.length_b   1.000
_cell.length_c   1.000
_cell.angle_alpha   90.00
_cell.angle_beta   90.00
_cell.angle_gamma   90.00
#
_symmetry.space_group_name_H-M   'P 1'
#
loop_
_entity.id
_entity.type
_entity.pdbx_description
1 polymer ?
#
loop_
_entity_poly.entity_id
_entity_poly.type
_entity_poly.pdbx_seq_one_letter_code
_entity_poly.pdbx_strand_id
1 'polypeptide(L)'
;MLDGSIYRGAEADISIHDLKLQNNQYSKSQIWLENGPPDQLNSIQAGWAVHPRLYGDSVTRFTIYWTGDGYQKTGCYNTQCPGFVVVSRNPRLGRGFWGTSVYGQLSLTFKLQVFQDGFSGNWGLKMFNEVIGYWPKELFPHLNNGASLVRYGGNTYLSPDGLSPPMGNGYYPVADFKKTAHFNNVVIINSEYKRVYVEDRKIRRYADSYRCFRVTYWGYTKSTGVAFSFGGPGGNCGV
;
A
#
# COMPACT_ATOMS: atom_id res chain seq x y z
N MET A 1 -3.05 13.60 -4.35
CA MET A 1 -2.92 14.60 -5.41
C MET A 1 -4.09 14.49 -6.36
N LEU A 2 -4.75 15.61 -6.66
CA LEU A 2 -5.63 15.78 -7.82
C LEU A 2 -5.00 16.92 -8.63
N ASP A 3 -3.86 16.67 -9.27
CA ASP A 3 -3.18 17.67 -10.13
C ASP A 3 -3.60 17.56 -11.60
N GLY A 4 -4.69 16.82 -11.86
CA GLY A 4 -5.16 16.46 -13.20
C GLY A 4 -4.30 15.41 -13.91
N SER A 5 -3.18 14.96 -13.31
CA SER A 5 -2.35 13.90 -13.91
C SER A 5 -3.09 12.56 -13.87
N ILE A 6 -2.86 11.77 -14.92
CA ILE A 6 -3.32 10.39 -15.02
C ILE A 6 -2.11 9.46 -14.88
N TYR A 7 -2.22 8.50 -13.98
CA TYR A 7 -1.20 7.50 -13.70
C TYR A 7 -1.65 6.12 -14.22
N ARG A 8 -0.72 5.40 -14.84
CA ARG A 8 -0.90 4.03 -15.34
C ARG A 8 -0.34 2.99 -14.39
N GLY A 9 0.09 3.38 -13.19
CA GLY A 9 0.71 2.46 -12.25
C GLY A 9 1.56 3.12 -11.19
N ALA A 10 2.05 2.28 -10.29
CA ALA A 10 2.86 2.65 -9.15
C ALA A 10 3.75 1.46 -8.75
N GLU A 11 4.98 1.74 -8.32
CA GLU A 11 5.89 0.76 -7.75
C GLU A 11 6.67 1.36 -6.58
N ALA A 12 7.01 0.51 -5.62
CA ALA A 12 7.97 0.83 -4.57
C ALA A 12 8.59 -0.44 -3.99
N ASP A 13 9.72 -0.27 -3.31
CA ASP A 13 10.24 -1.26 -2.36
C ASP A 13 9.71 -0.94 -0.97
N ILE A 14 8.96 -1.87 -0.38
CA ILE A 14 8.21 -1.66 0.86
C ILE A 14 8.88 -2.46 1.97
N SER A 15 9.24 -1.79 3.07
CA SER A 15 9.77 -2.48 4.24
C SER A 15 8.72 -3.33 4.95
N ILE A 16 9.10 -4.51 5.42
CA ILE A 16 8.22 -5.52 6.03
C ILE A 16 8.42 -5.49 7.55
N HIS A 17 7.34 -5.42 8.32
CA HIS A 17 7.39 -5.32 9.78
C HIS A 17 6.31 -6.18 10.41
N ASP A 18 6.64 -6.84 11.52
CA ASP A 18 5.68 -7.57 12.33
C ASP A 18 5.14 -6.69 13.46
N LEU A 19 3.83 -6.82 13.71
CA LEU A 19 3.12 -6.17 14.79
C LEU A 19 2.24 -7.20 15.48
N LYS A 20 2.08 -7.08 16.80
CA LYS A 20 1.11 -7.90 17.56
C LYS A 20 -0.15 -7.09 17.76
N LEU A 21 -1.24 -7.50 17.09
CA LEU A 21 -2.50 -6.76 17.09
C LEU A 21 -3.63 -7.57 17.72
N GLN A 22 -4.64 -6.88 18.22
CA GLN A 22 -5.87 -7.51 18.72
C GLN A 22 -6.79 -7.91 17.56
N ASN A 23 -7.74 -8.81 17.83
CA ASN A 23 -8.61 -9.40 16.80
C ASN A 23 -9.38 -8.37 15.96
N ASN A 24 -9.71 -7.24 16.56
CA ASN A 24 -10.53 -6.14 16.05
C ASN A 24 -9.70 -4.96 15.50
N GLN A 25 -8.40 -5.12 15.34
CA GLN A 25 -7.49 -4.12 14.79
C GLN A 25 -6.88 -4.60 13.46
N TYR A 26 -6.40 -3.67 12.65
CA TYR A 26 -5.45 -3.98 11.59
C TYR A 26 -4.43 -2.86 11.42
N SER A 27 -3.30 -3.21 10.82
CA SER A 27 -2.27 -2.27 10.38
C SER A 27 -1.77 -2.70 9.00
N LYS A 28 -1.62 -1.75 8.08
CA LYS A 28 -1.23 -2.01 6.69
C LYS A 28 -0.08 -1.11 6.27
N SER A 29 0.71 -1.59 5.31
CA SER A 29 1.65 -0.80 4.52
C SER A 29 1.49 -1.17 3.06
N GLN A 30 1.02 -0.23 2.24
CA GLN A 30 0.54 -0.53 0.91
C GLN A 30 0.64 0.67 -0.06
N ILE A 31 0.39 0.35 -1.33
CA ILE A 31 0.21 1.28 -2.43
C ILE A 31 -1.28 1.33 -2.73
N TRP A 32 -1.81 2.53 -3.00
CA TRP A 32 -3.18 2.74 -3.50
C TRP A 32 -3.15 3.40 -4.87
N LEU A 33 -4.03 2.94 -5.76
CA LEU A 33 -4.34 3.61 -7.01
C LEU A 33 -5.84 3.88 -7.05
N GLU A 34 -6.20 5.15 -7.17
CA GLU A 34 -7.55 5.64 -6.91
C GLU A 34 -8.05 6.55 -8.03
N ASN A 35 -9.34 6.42 -8.38
CA ASN A 35 -10.06 7.35 -9.25
C ASN A 35 -11.58 7.30 -8.98
N GLY A 36 -12.31 8.33 -9.38
CA GLY A 36 -13.74 8.49 -9.16
C GLY A 36 -14.08 9.36 -7.94
N PRO A 37 -15.35 9.81 -7.83
CA PRO A 37 -15.83 10.56 -6.66
C PRO A 37 -15.92 9.64 -5.42
N PRO A 38 -15.99 10.19 -4.19
CA PRO A 38 -15.95 9.40 -2.96
C PRO A 38 -16.98 8.27 -2.86
N ASP A 39 -18.20 8.51 -3.33
CA ASP A 39 -19.31 7.54 -3.35
C ASP A 39 -19.16 6.48 -4.46
N GLN A 40 -18.29 6.69 -5.44
CA GLN A 40 -18.03 5.72 -6.51
C GLN A 40 -16.53 5.40 -6.63
N LEU A 41 -15.79 5.57 -5.53
CA LEU A 41 -14.34 5.47 -5.56
C LEU A 41 -13.91 4.09 -6.03
N ASN A 42 -13.10 4.06 -7.08
CA ASN A 42 -12.36 2.90 -7.51
C ASN A 42 -11.02 2.92 -6.81
N SER A 43 -10.65 1.83 -6.13
CA SER A 43 -9.40 1.74 -5.39
C SER A 43 -8.80 0.35 -5.58
N ILE A 44 -7.55 0.29 -6.01
CA ILE A 44 -6.70 -0.90 -5.96
C ILE A 44 -5.67 -0.67 -4.85
N GLN A 45 -5.55 -1.63 -3.94
CA GLN A 45 -4.64 -1.58 -2.79
C GLN A 45 -3.79 -2.84 -2.76
N ALA A 46 -2.48 -2.68 -2.64
CA ALA A 46 -1.58 -3.82 -2.57
C ALA A 46 -0.39 -3.53 -1.65
N GLY A 47 -0.07 -4.47 -0.77
CA GLY A 47 1.00 -4.33 0.20
C GLY A 47 1.03 -5.48 1.19
N TRP A 48 1.40 -5.20 2.45
CA TRP A 48 1.23 -6.15 3.54
C TRP A 48 0.21 -5.66 4.56
N ALA A 49 -0.40 -6.60 5.26
CA ALA A 49 -1.29 -6.35 6.38
C ALA A 49 -0.97 -7.29 7.54
N VAL A 50 -1.07 -6.76 8.76
CA VAL A 50 -1.35 -7.54 9.96
C VAL A 50 -2.83 -7.35 10.24
N HIS A 51 -3.63 -8.41 10.06
CA HIS A 51 -5.10 -8.31 10.11
C HIS A 51 -5.70 -9.56 10.77
N PRO A 52 -5.67 -9.65 12.12
CA PRO A 52 -6.22 -10.77 12.89
C PRO A 52 -7.63 -11.20 12.50
N ARG A 53 -8.58 -10.27 12.33
CA ARG A 53 -9.94 -10.61 11.90
C ARG A 53 -10.00 -11.36 10.56
N LEU A 54 -9.09 -11.06 9.64
CA LEU A 54 -9.08 -11.60 8.29
C LEU A 54 -8.36 -12.95 8.23
N TYR A 55 -7.30 -13.12 9.02
CA TYR A 55 -6.38 -14.26 8.93
C TYR A 55 -6.40 -15.21 10.13
N GLY A 56 -7.02 -14.82 11.24
CA GLY A 56 -7.02 -15.58 12.50
C GLY A 56 -5.74 -15.46 13.32
N ASP A 57 -4.74 -14.69 12.85
CA ASP A 57 -3.45 -14.49 13.50
C ASP A 57 -2.89 -13.07 13.26
N SER A 58 -1.78 -12.72 13.94
CA SER A 58 -1.06 -11.47 13.74
C SER A 58 0.15 -11.61 12.80
N VAL A 59 0.17 -12.62 11.92
CA VAL A 59 1.29 -12.79 10.98
C VAL A 59 1.17 -11.73 9.89
N THR A 60 2.29 -11.06 9.57
CA THR A 60 2.34 -10.12 8.44
C THR A 60 2.23 -10.85 7.12
N ARG A 61 1.18 -10.53 6.35
CA ARG A 61 0.80 -11.26 5.14
C ARG A 61 0.74 -10.33 3.93
N PHE A 62 1.22 -10.82 2.79
CA PHE A 62 1.01 -10.12 1.52
C PHE A 62 -0.48 -10.06 1.22
N THR A 63 -1.02 -8.86 1.09
CA THR A 63 -2.46 -8.61 1.08
C THR A 63 -2.80 -7.64 -0.03
N ILE A 64 -3.86 -7.96 -0.76
CA ILE A 64 -4.48 -7.04 -1.72
C ILE A 64 -5.93 -6.77 -1.34
N TYR A 65 -6.40 -5.60 -1.73
CA TYR A 65 -7.80 -5.23 -1.66
C TYR A 65 -8.19 -4.43 -2.90
N TRP A 66 -9.43 -4.55 -3.36
CA TRP A 66 -9.96 -3.66 -4.38
C TRP A 66 -11.43 -3.33 -4.11
N THR A 67 -11.89 -2.18 -4.61
CA THR A 67 -13.31 -1.78 -4.68
C THR A 67 -13.55 -0.99 -5.96
N GLY A 68 -14.75 -1.11 -6.53
CA GLY A 68 -15.22 -0.39 -7.72
C GLY A 68 -16.35 0.60 -7.45
N ASP A 69 -16.84 0.71 -6.21
CA ASP A 69 -18.05 1.50 -5.87
C ASP A 69 -17.96 2.21 -4.52
N GLY A 70 -16.77 2.67 -4.11
CA GLY A 70 -16.62 3.41 -2.86
C GLY A 70 -16.87 2.58 -1.60
N TYR A 71 -16.49 1.30 -1.62
CA TYR A 71 -16.64 0.37 -0.49
C TYR A 71 -18.11 0.09 -0.11
N GLN A 72 -19.05 0.30 -1.03
CA GLN A 72 -20.48 0.15 -0.75
C GLN A 72 -20.92 -1.31 -0.85
N LYS A 73 -20.79 -1.92 -2.03
CA LYS A 73 -21.22 -3.30 -2.30
C LYS A 73 -20.09 -4.13 -2.87
N THR A 74 -19.19 -3.52 -3.65
CA THR A 74 -18.00 -4.17 -4.17
C THR A 74 -16.83 -4.02 -3.21
N GLY A 75 -15.89 -4.95 -3.28
CA GLY A 75 -14.87 -5.05 -2.26
C GLY A 75 -14.36 -6.46 -2.16
N CYS A 76 -13.06 -6.68 -2.28
CA CYS A 76 -12.52 -8.01 -2.05
C CYS A 76 -11.11 -8.01 -1.51
N TYR A 77 -10.89 -8.75 -0.43
CA TYR A 77 -9.56 -9.12 0.03
C TYR A 77 -9.05 -10.33 -0.72
N ASN A 78 -7.81 -10.24 -1.20
CA ASN A 78 -7.12 -11.34 -1.89
C ASN A 78 -8.01 -11.95 -2.99
N THR A 79 -8.26 -13.26 -2.89
CA THR A 79 -9.15 -14.03 -3.77
C THR A 79 -10.32 -14.64 -2.99
N GLN A 80 -10.74 -14.01 -1.89
CA GLN A 80 -11.88 -14.49 -1.08
C GLN A 80 -13.23 -14.33 -1.78
N CYS A 81 -13.25 -13.57 -2.87
CA CYS A 81 -14.38 -13.29 -3.74
C CYS A 81 -13.85 -13.13 -5.18
N PRO A 82 -14.73 -13.24 -6.19
CA PRO A 82 -14.36 -12.98 -7.58
C PRO A 82 -13.83 -11.55 -7.78
N GLY A 83 -12.84 -11.40 -8.66
CA GLY A 83 -12.35 -10.10 -9.10
C GLY A 83 -10.86 -10.12 -9.47
N PHE A 84 -10.01 -10.70 -8.64
CA PHE A 84 -8.60 -10.84 -8.98
C PHE A 84 -8.33 -12.19 -9.65
N VAL A 85 -7.74 -12.18 -10.85
CA VAL A 85 -7.36 -13.37 -11.60
C VAL A 85 -5.89 -13.68 -11.35
N VAL A 86 -5.63 -14.79 -10.67
CA VAL A 86 -4.26 -15.27 -10.39
C VAL A 86 -3.68 -15.97 -11.62
N VAL A 87 -2.46 -15.60 -12.01
CA VAL A 87 -1.73 -16.24 -13.12
C VAL A 87 -0.40 -16.86 -12.67
N SER A 88 0.12 -16.43 -11.52
CA SER A 88 1.34 -16.98 -10.93
C SER A 88 1.10 -18.38 -10.36
N ARG A 89 2.10 -19.26 -10.49
CA ARG A 89 2.13 -20.57 -9.83
C ARG A 89 2.46 -20.49 -8.33
N ASN A 90 2.94 -19.34 -7.86
CA ASN A 90 3.26 -19.07 -6.46
C ASN A 90 2.76 -17.67 -6.05
N PRO A 91 1.44 -17.45 -5.98
CA PRO A 91 0.88 -16.10 -5.90
C PRO A 91 1.16 -15.36 -4.59
N ARG A 92 1.53 -16.08 -3.52
CA ARG A 92 1.80 -15.57 -2.16
C ARG A 92 0.70 -14.72 -1.51
N LEU A 93 -0.44 -14.49 -2.16
CA LEU A 93 -1.58 -13.75 -1.62
C LEU A 93 -2.10 -14.42 -0.33
N GLY A 94 -2.26 -13.63 0.73
CA GLY A 94 -2.63 -14.11 2.07
C GLY A 94 -1.55 -14.93 2.78
N ARG A 95 -0.40 -15.21 2.15
CA ARG A 95 0.70 -15.94 2.78
C ARG A 95 1.56 -15.00 3.61
N GLY A 96 2.09 -15.55 4.70
CA GLY A 96 3.02 -14.84 5.57
C GLY A 96 4.33 -14.61 4.85
N PHE A 97 4.97 -13.47 5.15
CA PHE A 97 6.36 -13.28 4.75
C PHE A 97 7.26 -14.26 5.53
N TRP A 98 8.35 -14.72 4.90
CA TRP A 98 9.33 -15.58 5.59
C TRP A 98 9.93 -14.84 6.78
N GLY A 99 10.30 -13.57 6.60
CA GLY A 99 10.91 -12.76 7.64
C GLY A 99 10.53 -11.29 7.51
N THR A 100 10.77 -10.57 8.60
CA THR A 100 10.51 -9.14 8.73
C THR A 100 11.78 -8.38 9.12
N SER A 101 11.72 -7.06 9.01
CA SER A 101 12.77 -6.18 9.50
C SER A 101 12.95 -6.33 11.01
N VAL A 102 14.16 -6.09 11.49
CA VAL A 102 14.55 -6.10 12.91
C VAL A 102 15.12 -4.74 13.25
N TYR A 103 14.50 -4.07 14.23
CA TYR A 103 14.81 -2.69 14.61
C TYR A 103 16.32 -2.50 14.88
N GLY A 104 16.92 -1.55 14.16
CA GLY A 104 18.33 -1.19 14.29
C GLY A 104 19.33 -2.19 13.69
N GLN A 105 18.88 -3.34 13.18
CA GLN A 105 19.74 -4.40 12.69
C GLN A 105 19.57 -4.63 11.18
N LEU A 106 18.35 -4.96 10.77
CA LEU A 106 18.03 -5.43 9.43
C LEU A 106 16.77 -4.74 8.91
N SER A 107 16.85 -4.22 7.68
CA SER A 107 15.67 -3.80 6.92
C SER A 107 15.42 -4.82 5.82
N LEU A 108 14.29 -5.51 5.88
CA LEU A 108 13.81 -6.37 4.80
C LEU A 108 12.73 -5.63 4.01
N THR A 109 12.88 -5.62 2.68
CA THR A 109 11.91 -5.02 1.77
C THR A 109 11.48 -6.02 0.70
N PHE A 110 10.31 -5.78 0.12
CA PHE A 110 9.87 -6.45 -1.11
C PHE A 110 9.45 -5.40 -2.14
N LYS A 111 9.74 -5.69 -3.41
CA LYS A 111 9.34 -4.84 -4.53
C LYS A 111 7.92 -5.16 -4.93
N LEU A 112 7.07 -4.15 -5.03
CA LEU A 112 5.68 -4.29 -5.44
C LEU A 112 5.35 -3.28 -6.52
N GLN A 113 4.66 -3.72 -7.57
CA GLN A 113 4.20 -2.89 -8.66
C GLN A 113 2.74 -3.22 -9.00
N VAL A 114 1.92 -2.17 -9.14
CA VAL A 114 0.60 -2.23 -9.77
C VAL A 114 0.67 -1.42 -11.05
N PHE A 115 0.21 -1.97 -12.17
CA PHE A 115 0.33 -1.33 -13.48
C PHE A 115 -0.91 -1.61 -14.33
N GLN A 116 -1.30 -0.66 -15.17
CA GLN A 116 -2.31 -0.88 -16.20
C GLN A 116 -1.62 -1.44 -17.44
N ASP A 117 -2.13 -2.55 -17.96
CA ASP A 117 -1.73 -3.08 -19.25
C ASP A 117 -2.33 -2.22 -20.37
N GLY A 118 -1.47 -1.63 -21.20
CA GLY A 118 -1.89 -0.69 -22.23
C GLY A 118 -2.67 -1.32 -23.39
N PHE A 119 -2.63 -2.65 -23.53
CA PHE A 119 -3.36 -3.38 -24.56
C PHE A 119 -4.77 -3.78 -24.09
N SER A 120 -4.87 -4.53 -23.00
CA SER A 120 -6.17 -5.01 -22.49
C SER A 120 -6.94 -3.95 -21.68
N GLY A 121 -6.22 -3.02 -21.04
CA GLY A 121 -6.74 -2.09 -20.05
C GLY A 121 -6.82 -2.66 -18.63
N ASN A 122 -6.50 -3.95 -18.44
CA ASN A 122 -6.52 -4.61 -17.13
C ASN A 122 -5.43 -4.07 -16.21
N TRP A 123 -5.64 -4.16 -14.91
CA TRP A 123 -4.66 -3.77 -13.91
C TRP A 123 -3.88 -4.99 -13.43
N GLY A 124 -2.60 -5.08 -13.75
CA GLY A 124 -1.69 -6.12 -13.30
C GLY A 124 -1.07 -5.85 -11.93
N LEU A 125 -0.75 -6.93 -11.23
CA LEU A 125 0.00 -6.93 -9.97
C LEU A 125 1.28 -7.74 -10.15
N LYS A 126 2.41 -7.13 -9.80
CA LYS A 126 3.73 -7.75 -9.87
C LYS A 126 4.44 -7.61 -8.53
N MET A 127 5.02 -8.71 -8.06
CA MET A 127 5.89 -8.73 -6.89
C MET A 127 7.28 -9.21 -7.32
N PHE A 128 8.31 -8.44 -6.99
CA PHE A 128 9.64 -8.57 -7.59
C PHE A 128 9.56 -8.58 -9.11
N ASN A 129 9.94 -9.69 -9.75
CA ASN A 129 9.88 -9.88 -11.20
C ASN A 129 8.72 -10.77 -11.67
N GLU A 130 7.86 -11.21 -10.75
CA GLU A 130 6.78 -12.16 -11.04
C GLU A 130 5.43 -11.45 -11.11
N VAL A 131 4.71 -11.65 -12.23
CA VAL A 131 3.32 -11.21 -12.36
C VAL A 131 2.44 -12.18 -11.56
N ILE A 132 1.82 -11.66 -10.50
CA ILE A 132 0.98 -12.45 -9.60
C ILE A 132 -0.39 -12.72 -10.24
N GLY A 133 -0.94 -11.70 -10.89
CA GLY A 133 -2.29 -11.73 -11.45
C GLY A 133 -2.72 -10.36 -11.93
N TYR A 134 -4.00 -10.23 -12.24
CA TYR A 134 -4.59 -8.98 -12.69
C TYR A 134 -6.04 -8.83 -12.23
N TRP A 135 -6.50 -7.58 -12.14
CA TRP A 135 -7.89 -7.20 -12.04
C TRP A 135 -8.42 -6.87 -13.45
N PRO A 136 -9.51 -7.50 -13.90
CA PRO A 136 -10.22 -7.09 -15.10
C PRO A 136 -10.66 -5.63 -15.00
N LYS A 137 -10.54 -4.90 -16.10
CA LYS A 137 -10.88 -3.47 -16.16
C LYS A 137 -12.38 -3.21 -15.88
N GLU A 138 -13.23 -4.21 -16.15
CA GLU A 138 -14.68 -4.17 -15.95
C GLU A 138 -15.06 -3.98 -14.47
N LEU A 139 -14.15 -4.29 -13.54
CA LEU A 139 -14.34 -4.02 -12.11
C LEU A 139 -14.32 -2.53 -11.77
N PHE A 140 -13.76 -1.70 -12.65
CA PHE A 140 -13.43 -0.31 -12.34
C PHE A 140 -13.99 0.67 -13.36
N PRO A 141 -15.21 1.18 -13.14
CA PRO A 141 -15.81 2.22 -13.99
C PRO A 141 -14.91 3.46 -14.22
N HIS A 142 -14.14 3.86 -13.21
CA HIS A 142 -13.32 5.08 -13.21
C HIS A 142 -11.82 4.81 -13.46
N LEU A 143 -11.24 3.72 -12.94
CA LEU A 143 -9.81 3.43 -13.18
C LEU A 143 -9.52 3.01 -14.63
N ASN A 144 -10.53 2.75 -15.47
CA ASN A 144 -10.33 2.58 -16.90
C ASN A 144 -9.59 3.77 -17.54
N ASN A 145 -9.85 4.98 -17.04
CA ASN A 145 -9.18 6.21 -17.48
C ASN A 145 -7.77 6.38 -16.90
N GLY A 146 -7.31 5.45 -16.08
CA GLY A 146 -6.10 5.55 -15.26
C GLY A 146 -6.41 6.05 -13.84
N ALA A 147 -5.41 6.07 -12.97
CA ALA A 147 -5.55 6.59 -11.61
C ALA A 147 -5.35 8.11 -11.60
N SER A 148 -6.20 8.84 -10.90
CA SER A 148 -6.02 10.27 -10.65
C SER A 148 -5.25 10.53 -9.35
N LEU A 149 -5.21 9.53 -8.47
CA LEU A 149 -4.52 9.56 -7.19
C LEU A 149 -3.71 8.29 -6.98
N VAL A 150 -2.40 8.45 -6.72
CA VAL A 150 -1.54 7.38 -6.23
C VAL A 150 -1.11 7.72 -4.80
N ARG A 151 -1.18 6.74 -3.90
CA ARG A 151 -0.76 6.87 -2.50
C ARG A 151 0.20 5.76 -2.13
N TYR A 152 1.12 6.07 -1.23
CA TYR A 152 2.05 5.13 -0.60
C TYR A 152 2.02 5.42 0.89
N GLY A 153 2.08 4.38 1.73
CA GLY A 153 2.08 4.55 3.18
C GLY A 153 1.31 3.44 3.89
N GLY A 154 0.69 3.79 5.02
CA GLY A 154 -0.05 2.84 5.82
C GLY A 154 -1.35 3.42 6.37
N ASN A 155 -2.23 2.52 6.81
CA ASN A 155 -3.43 2.87 7.54
C ASN A 155 -3.72 1.81 8.61
N THR A 156 -4.39 2.24 9.67
CA THR A 156 -4.78 1.39 10.80
C THR A 156 -6.29 1.37 10.96
N TYR A 157 -6.78 0.43 11.75
CA TYR A 157 -8.16 0.42 12.23
C TYR A 157 -8.18 0.32 13.74
N LEU A 158 -8.95 1.24 14.34
CA LEU A 158 -9.09 1.44 15.76
C LEU A 158 -9.73 0.21 16.41
N SER A 159 -9.35 -0.10 17.65
CA SER A 159 -10.12 -1.05 18.46
C SER A 159 -11.48 -0.42 18.84
N PRO A 160 -12.46 -1.22 19.30
CA PRO A 160 -13.72 -0.73 19.85
C PRO A 160 -13.54 0.25 21.03
N ASP A 161 -12.42 0.15 21.75
CA ASP A 161 -12.07 1.07 22.84
C ASP A 161 -11.46 2.41 22.33
N GLY A 162 -11.45 2.63 21.02
CA GLY A 162 -10.93 3.85 20.38
C GLY A 162 -9.40 3.92 20.32
N LEU A 163 -8.68 2.82 20.58
CA LEU A 163 -7.22 2.78 20.55
C LEU A 163 -6.73 2.34 19.18
N SER A 164 -5.91 3.19 18.54
CA SER A 164 -5.25 2.85 17.28
C SER A 164 -4.08 1.90 17.53
N PRO A 165 -3.94 0.82 16.76
CA PRO A 165 -2.75 -0.02 16.82
C PRO A 165 -1.50 0.73 16.31
N PRO A 166 -0.30 0.20 16.57
CA PRO A 166 0.92 0.70 15.93
C PRO A 166 0.84 0.61 14.39
N MET A 167 1.53 1.51 13.71
CA MET A 167 1.65 1.54 12.25
C MET A 167 3.10 1.41 11.81
N GLY A 168 3.33 0.71 10.71
CA GLY A 168 4.68 0.45 10.19
C GLY A 168 5.42 -0.48 11.15
N ASN A 169 6.47 0.03 11.79
CA ASN A 169 7.24 -0.71 12.80
C ASN A 169 6.88 -0.32 14.25
N GLY A 170 5.86 0.52 14.45
CA GLY A 170 5.45 1.01 15.77
C GLY A 170 6.29 2.17 16.31
N TYR A 171 7.25 2.69 15.54
CA TYR A 171 8.09 3.83 15.94
C TYR A 171 7.86 5.03 15.04
N TYR A 172 8.17 6.22 15.57
CA TYR A 172 8.23 7.41 14.73
C TYR A 172 9.40 7.34 13.74
N PRO A 173 9.22 7.89 12.53
CA PRO A 173 10.24 7.85 11.50
C PRO A 173 11.47 8.66 11.89
N VAL A 174 12.63 8.03 11.70
CA VAL A 174 13.98 8.62 11.81
C VAL A 174 14.75 8.38 10.51
N ALA A 175 15.88 9.05 10.33
CA ALA A 175 16.67 8.96 9.09
C ALA A 175 17.28 7.56 8.84
N ASP A 176 17.47 6.77 9.89
CA ASP A 176 18.00 5.40 9.78
C ASP A 176 16.91 4.42 9.31
N PHE A 177 17.00 3.96 8.06
CA PHE A 177 16.06 3.01 7.47
C PHE A 177 15.99 1.65 8.17
N LYS A 178 16.96 1.29 9.03
CA LYS A 178 16.88 0.08 9.87
C LYS A 178 15.99 0.28 11.11
N LYS A 179 15.64 1.52 11.44
CA LYS A 179 14.87 1.89 12.64
C LYS A 179 13.48 2.43 12.32
N THR A 180 13.06 2.40 11.06
CA THR A 180 11.79 2.96 10.62
C THR A 180 11.13 2.09 9.56
N ALA A 181 9.80 2.09 9.54
CA ALA A 181 9.10 1.69 8.33
C ALA A 181 9.27 2.75 7.25
N HIS A 182 9.45 2.29 6.03
CA HIS A 182 9.78 3.10 4.87
C HIS A 182 9.36 2.45 3.56
N PHE A 183 9.31 3.31 2.55
CA PHE A 183 9.26 2.98 1.14
C PHE A 183 10.49 3.58 0.47
N ASN A 184 11.16 2.79 -0.37
CA ASN A 184 12.26 3.22 -1.22
C ASN A 184 11.90 2.99 -2.69
N ASN A 185 12.66 3.60 -3.60
CA ASN A 185 12.45 3.49 -5.04
C ASN A 185 10.99 3.76 -5.44
N VAL A 186 10.39 4.78 -4.81
CA VAL A 186 8.99 5.16 -5.05
C VAL A 186 8.87 5.76 -6.45
N VAL A 187 8.19 5.04 -7.34
CA VAL A 187 8.01 5.43 -8.74
C VAL A 187 6.54 5.35 -9.13
N ILE A 188 6.12 6.24 -10.02
CA ILE A 188 4.84 6.13 -10.72
C ILE A 188 5.08 5.67 -12.15
N ILE A 189 4.04 5.11 -12.76
CA ILE A 189 3.97 4.91 -14.20
C ILE A 189 3.09 6.02 -14.75
N ASN A 190 3.67 6.89 -15.59
CA ASN A 190 2.97 8.05 -16.12
C ASN A 190 1.99 7.65 -17.24
N SER A 191 1.28 8.64 -17.80
CA SER A 191 0.33 8.46 -18.91
C SER A 191 0.94 7.86 -20.19
N GLU A 192 2.25 7.98 -20.36
CA GLU A 192 3.03 7.41 -21.48
C GLU A 192 3.57 6.01 -21.18
N TYR A 193 3.10 5.36 -20.11
CA TYR A 193 3.56 4.05 -19.65
C TYR A 193 5.06 4.00 -19.27
N LYS A 194 5.65 5.17 -18.95
CA LYS A 194 7.05 5.26 -18.49
C LYS A 194 7.12 5.27 -16.97
N ARG A 195 8.07 4.50 -16.43
CA ARG A 195 8.43 4.52 -15.00
C ARG A 195 9.25 5.77 -14.71
N VAL A 196 8.76 6.62 -13.82
CA VAL A 196 9.45 7.87 -13.44
C VAL A 196 9.36 8.10 -11.93
N TYR A 197 10.36 8.78 -11.40
CA TYR A 197 10.29 9.30 -10.03
C TYR A 197 9.30 10.45 -9.97
N VAL A 198 8.56 10.54 -8.87
CA VAL A 198 7.63 11.64 -8.63
C VAL A 198 8.43 12.90 -8.31
N GLU A 199 8.07 14.01 -8.93
CA GLU A 199 8.67 15.31 -8.63
C GLU A 199 8.27 15.79 -7.23
N ASP A 200 9.22 16.36 -6.46
CA ASP A 200 9.00 16.80 -5.08
C ASP A 200 7.77 17.71 -4.91
N ARG A 201 7.59 18.67 -5.83
CA ARG A 201 6.44 19.60 -5.83
C ARG A 201 5.09 18.91 -5.97
N LYS A 202 5.07 17.67 -6.45
CA LYS A 202 3.89 16.82 -6.64
C LYS A 202 3.65 15.87 -5.48
N ILE A 203 4.40 15.99 -4.37
CA ILE A 203 4.26 15.10 -3.21
C ILE A 203 3.52 15.84 -2.10
N ARG A 204 2.39 15.25 -1.64
CA ARG A 204 1.67 15.71 -0.45
C ARG A 204 1.89 14.73 0.69
N ARG A 205 2.43 15.23 1.79
CA ARG A 205 2.54 14.51 3.07
C ARG A 205 1.25 14.67 3.86
N TYR A 206 0.77 13.58 4.46
CA TYR A 206 -0.49 13.58 5.18
C TYR A 206 -0.50 12.52 6.29
N ALA A 207 -1.13 12.85 7.42
CA ALA A 207 -1.48 11.93 8.49
C ALA A 207 -2.78 12.41 9.14
N ASP A 208 -3.71 11.49 9.41
CA ASP A 208 -4.99 11.81 10.08
C ASP A 208 -4.76 12.30 11.53
N SER A 209 -3.76 11.72 12.20
CA SER A 209 -3.36 12.11 13.55
C SER A 209 -1.85 12.19 13.67
N TYR A 210 -1.32 13.42 13.65
CA TYR A 210 0.11 13.69 13.88
C TYR A 210 0.56 13.37 15.32
N ARG A 211 -0.39 13.20 16.24
CA ARG A 211 -0.14 12.75 17.61
C ARG A 211 0.31 11.30 17.66
N CYS A 212 -0.21 10.45 16.78
CA CYS A 212 0.07 9.01 16.77
C CYS A 212 1.00 8.58 15.64
N PHE A 213 0.93 9.26 14.50
CA PHE A 213 1.60 8.83 13.28
C PHE A 213 2.32 10.00 12.63
N ARG A 214 3.46 9.73 12.01
CA ARG A 214 4.23 10.72 11.27
C ARG A 214 4.67 10.17 9.93
N VAL A 215 4.92 11.08 9.00
CA VAL A 215 5.52 10.80 7.69
C VAL A 215 6.66 11.79 7.45
N THR A 216 7.83 11.26 7.10
CA THR A 216 9.03 12.06 6.82
C THR A 216 9.52 11.73 5.42
N TYR A 217 9.58 12.74 4.57
CA TYR A 217 10.10 12.63 3.20
C TYR A 217 11.61 12.85 3.19
N TRP A 218 12.34 11.98 2.50
CA TRP A 218 13.81 12.03 2.46
C TRP A 218 14.37 12.47 1.11
N GLY A 219 13.51 12.70 0.11
CA GLY A 219 13.95 13.08 -1.23
C GLY A 219 14.49 11.91 -2.04
N TYR A 220 15.12 12.26 -3.16
CA TYR A 220 15.83 11.32 -4.01
C TYR A 220 17.30 11.19 -3.61
N THR A 221 17.79 9.96 -3.52
CA THR A 221 19.23 9.66 -3.52
C THR A 221 19.54 8.55 -4.52
N LYS A 222 20.80 8.44 -4.96
CA LYS A 222 21.22 7.34 -5.86
C LYS A 222 21.05 5.95 -5.24
N SER A 223 21.14 5.83 -3.92
CA SER A 223 21.08 4.54 -3.22
C SER A 223 19.65 4.09 -2.91
N THR A 224 18.73 5.03 -2.67
CA THR A 224 17.36 4.72 -2.22
C THR A 224 16.29 5.10 -3.23
N GLY A 225 16.64 5.78 -4.32
CA GLY A 225 15.66 6.48 -5.16
C GLY A 225 14.89 7.51 -4.33
N VAL A 226 13.67 7.84 -4.75
CA VAL A 226 12.72 8.60 -3.92
C VAL A 226 12.31 7.74 -2.73
N ALA A 227 12.48 8.27 -1.52
CA ALA A 227 12.19 7.55 -0.29
C ALA A 227 11.44 8.40 0.74
N PHE A 228 10.64 7.73 1.56
CA PHE A 228 10.02 8.31 2.74
C PHE A 228 9.87 7.25 3.84
N SER A 229 9.79 7.73 5.08
CA SER A 229 9.53 6.93 6.25
C SER A 229 8.20 7.31 6.88
N PHE A 230 7.54 6.35 7.51
CA PHE A 230 6.27 6.57 8.17
C PHE A 230 6.09 5.62 9.35
N GLY A 231 5.11 5.90 10.21
CA GLY A 231 4.70 5.01 11.29
C GLY A 231 4.47 5.75 12.60
N GLY A 232 4.30 4.96 13.66
CA GLY A 232 4.15 5.45 15.02
C GLY A 232 3.51 4.43 15.94
N PRO A 233 3.53 4.68 17.26
CA PRO A 233 3.12 3.71 18.27
C PRO A 233 1.60 3.50 18.35
N GLY A 234 0.79 4.37 17.75
CA GLY A 234 -0.66 4.35 17.94
C GLY A 234 -1.07 4.89 19.30
N GLY A 235 -2.16 4.36 19.86
CA GLY A 235 -2.76 4.80 21.13
C GLY A 235 -4.00 5.68 20.91
N ASN A 236 -4.18 6.69 21.77
CA ASN A 236 -5.31 7.62 21.64
C ASN A 236 -4.98 8.72 20.62
N CYS A 237 -5.54 8.54 19.42
CA CYS A 237 -5.21 9.37 18.26
C CYS A 237 -6.19 10.52 18.01
N GLY A 238 -7.32 10.57 18.73
CA GLY A 238 -8.32 11.64 18.60
C GLY A 238 -8.96 11.71 17.21
N VAL A 239 -9.19 10.55 16.58
CA VAL A 239 -9.85 10.38 15.27
C VAL A 239 -11.10 9.53 15.42
#